data_AF-A0A0F9BV88-F1
#
_entry.id   AF-A0A0F9BV88-F1
#
_cell.length_a   1.000
_cell.length_b   1.000
_cell.length_c   1.000
_cell.angle_alpha   90.00
_cell.angle_beta   90.00
_cell.angle_gamma   90.00
#
_symmetry.space_group_name_H-M   'P 1'
#
loop_
_entity.id
_entity.type
_entity.pdbx_description
1 polymer ?
#
loop_
_entity_poly.entity_id
_entity_poly.type
_entity_poly.pdbx_seq_one_letter_code
_entity_poly.pdbx_strand_id
1 'polypeptide(L)'
;MTRVVDVDKTRREIRHTFLLWDIDPSEFEILWEEDRSSGRIIRKPGAKVRYMRGGQWQEVACYGFPNRAENLRQCFLLLERLRIAEQHGVQYQGLTFTKDLATTTGEVARRESLMDAYDILGVSPDDPIALVKDVFRRKSMYYHPDKGGTDDKFKRLNKAYELIMKSRGSQ
;
A
#
# COMPACT_ATOMS: atom_id res chain seq x y z
N MET A 1 8.02 16.35 -37.83
CA MET A 1 9.13 16.80 -36.96
C MET A 1 8.99 16.10 -35.62
N THR A 2 9.82 15.09 -35.33
CA THR A 2 9.77 14.37 -34.06
C THR A 2 10.25 15.32 -32.96
N ARG A 3 9.33 15.78 -32.11
CA ARG A 3 9.63 16.71 -31.02
C ARG A 3 10.44 15.93 -29.98
N VAL A 4 11.76 16.14 -29.95
CA VAL A 4 12.65 15.48 -28.99
C VAL A 4 12.21 15.89 -27.59
N VAL A 5 11.84 14.90 -26.77
CA VAL A 5 11.45 15.12 -25.38
C VAL A 5 12.71 15.19 -24.52
N ASP A 6 12.89 16.32 -23.83
CA ASP A 6 14.03 16.56 -22.96
C ASP A 6 13.71 16.18 -21.50
N VAL A 7 14.51 15.29 -20.93
CA VAL A 7 14.30 14.75 -19.57
C VAL A 7 14.52 15.84 -18.52
N ASP A 8 15.57 16.64 -18.66
CA ASP A 8 15.91 17.69 -17.69
C ASP A 8 14.87 18.80 -17.68
N LYS A 9 14.36 19.19 -18.84
CA LYS A 9 13.22 20.09 -18.97
C LYS A 9 12.00 19.52 -18.26
N THR A 10 11.65 18.27 -18.54
CA THR A 10 10.49 17.61 -17.91
C THR A 10 10.66 17.55 -16.38
N ARG A 11 11.87 17.29 -15.88
CA ARG A 11 12.18 17.29 -14.45
C ARG A 11 12.02 18.67 -13.81
N ARG A 12 12.43 19.74 -14.49
CA ARG A 12 12.20 21.11 -14.04
C ARG A 12 10.72 21.46 -14.00
N GLU A 13 9.96 21.04 -15.01
CA GLU A 13 8.51 21.23 -15.07
C GLU A 13 7.81 20.48 -13.92
N ILE A 14 8.17 19.22 -13.64
CA ILE A 14 7.63 18.46 -12.48
C ILE A 14 7.91 19.20 -11.17
N ARG A 15 9.16 19.64 -10.96
CA ARG A 15 9.52 20.39 -9.75
C ARG A 15 8.68 21.67 -9.60
N HIS A 16 8.47 22.39 -10.69
CA HIS A 16 7.65 23.60 -10.69
C HIS A 16 6.18 23.30 -10.39
N THR A 17 5.59 22.27 -11.02
CA THR A 17 4.22 21.81 -10.74
C THR A 17 4.04 21.43 -9.27
N PHE A 18 5.01 20.74 -8.67
CA PHE A 18 4.96 20.39 -7.24
C PHE A 18 5.05 21.59 -6.32
N LEU A 19 5.90 22.58 -6.63
CA LEU A 19 5.92 23.85 -5.88
C LEU A 19 4.56 24.57 -5.94
N LEU A 20 3.90 24.58 -7.11
CA LEU A 20 2.55 25.14 -7.27
C LEU A 20 1.47 24.32 -6.56
N TRP A 21 1.79 23.09 -6.17
CA TRP A 21 0.89 22.15 -5.52
C TRP A 21 1.18 21.97 -4.02
N ASP A 22 2.05 22.82 -3.46
CA ASP A 22 2.48 22.78 -2.05
C ASP A 22 3.13 21.45 -1.66
N ILE A 23 3.85 20.83 -2.61
CA ILE A 23 4.65 19.62 -2.38
C ILE A 23 6.11 20.02 -2.39
N ASP A 24 6.84 19.70 -1.32
CA ASP A 24 8.24 20.09 -1.20
C ASP A 24 9.12 19.36 -2.24
N PRO A 25 10.14 20.00 -2.83
CA PRO A 25 11.02 19.35 -3.80
C PRO A 25 11.82 18.15 -3.27
N SER A 26 11.96 17.99 -1.94
CA SER A 26 12.54 16.82 -1.29
C SER A 26 11.54 15.69 -1.08
N GLU A 27 10.24 15.96 -1.24
CA GLU A 27 9.14 15.02 -1.04
C GLU A 27 8.75 14.28 -2.33
N PHE A 28 9.56 14.34 -3.39
CA PHE A 28 9.33 13.56 -4.60
C PHE A 28 10.58 12.91 -5.16
N GLU A 29 10.38 11.78 -5.85
CA GLU A 29 11.42 11.08 -6.58
C GLU A 29 10.94 10.60 -7.94
N ILE A 30 11.89 10.57 -8.89
CA ILE A 30 11.69 9.99 -10.22
C ILE A 30 12.47 8.68 -10.25
N LEU A 31 11.75 7.59 -10.49
CA LEU A 31 12.25 6.24 -10.58
C LEU A 31 12.16 5.75 -12.03
N TRP A 32 13.18 5.05 -12.48
CA TRP A 32 13.22 4.43 -13.81
C TRP A 32 12.86 2.96 -13.69
N GLU A 33 12.18 2.42 -14.70
CA GLU A 33 11.86 1.00 -14.74
C GLU A 33 13.14 0.17 -14.90
N GLU A 34 13.32 -0.80 -14.02
CA GLU A 34 14.45 -1.72 -14.02
C GLU A 34 13.95 -3.14 -13.78
N ASP A 35 14.49 -4.10 -14.53
CA ASP A 35 14.29 -5.53 -14.27
C ASP A 35 15.55 -6.11 -13.65
N ARG A 36 15.39 -6.74 -12.48
CA ARG A 36 16.48 -7.35 -11.70
C ARG A 36 16.33 -8.87 -11.57
N SER A 37 15.33 -9.47 -12.23
CA SER A 37 14.96 -10.87 -12.08
C SER A 37 16.09 -11.84 -12.46
N SER A 38 16.97 -11.40 -13.37
CA SER A 38 18.10 -12.18 -13.89
C SER A 38 19.40 -12.02 -13.09
N GLY A 39 19.39 -11.31 -11.96
CA GLY A 39 20.60 -10.92 -11.22
C GLY A 39 21.45 -9.85 -11.92
N ARG A 40 20.99 -9.35 -13.09
CA ARG A 40 21.54 -8.19 -13.81
C ARG A 40 20.49 -7.08 -13.84
N ILE A 41 20.95 -5.82 -13.81
CA ILE A 41 20.07 -4.65 -13.95
C ILE A 41 19.79 -4.42 -15.43
N ILE A 42 18.56 -4.68 -15.86
CA ILE A 42 18.08 -4.37 -17.21
C ILE A 42 17.27 -3.08 -17.15
N ARG A 43 17.79 -2.01 -17.74
CA ARG A 43 17.07 -0.72 -17.83
C ARG A 43 15.95 -0.83 -18.85
N LYS A 44 14.74 -0.49 -18.44
CA LYS A 44 13.54 -0.44 -19.29
C LYS A 44 13.12 1.01 -19.52
N PRO A 45 12.25 1.29 -20.52
CA PRO A 45 11.89 2.65 -20.85
C PRO A 45 10.88 3.27 -19.88
N GLY A 46 10.27 2.51 -18.96
CA GLY A 46 9.29 3.06 -18.02
C GLY A 46 9.85 4.14 -17.10
N ALA A 47 8.95 5.04 -16.69
CA ALA A 47 9.22 6.09 -15.72
C ALA A 47 8.11 6.13 -14.68
N LYS A 48 8.49 6.47 -13.45
CA LYS A 48 7.61 6.57 -12.31
C LYS A 48 7.97 7.83 -11.54
N VAL A 49 6.96 8.60 -11.15
CA VAL A 49 7.11 9.77 -10.28
C VAL A 49 6.30 9.48 -9.03
N ARG A 50 6.94 9.44 -7.88
CA ARG A 50 6.25 9.32 -6.59
C ARG A 50 6.52 10.52 -5.72
N TYR A 51 5.52 10.91 -4.95
CA TYR A 51 5.52 12.12 -4.15
C TYR A 51 4.75 11.90 -2.85
N MET A 52 5.20 12.53 -1.77
CA MET A 52 4.51 12.51 -0.49
C MET A 52 3.41 13.57 -0.48
N ARG A 53 2.22 13.22 0.00
CA ARG A 53 1.14 14.18 0.23
C ARG A 53 0.22 13.69 1.33
N GLY A 54 -0.10 14.54 2.30
CA GLY A 54 -0.96 14.16 3.43
C GLY A 54 -0.44 12.95 4.22
N GLY A 55 0.89 12.81 4.32
CA GLY A 55 1.54 11.67 4.99
C GLY A 55 1.48 10.35 4.21
N GLN A 56 1.00 10.36 2.96
CA GLN A 56 0.91 9.17 2.12
C GLN A 56 1.72 9.37 0.83
N TRP A 57 2.45 8.30 0.45
CA TRP A 57 3.09 8.25 -0.85
C TRP A 57 2.07 8.01 -1.95
N GLN A 58 2.06 8.88 -2.95
CA GLN A 58 1.32 8.73 -4.19
C GLN A 58 2.28 8.48 -5.34
N GLU A 59 1.76 7.88 -6.42
CA GLU A 59 2.56 7.47 -7.55
C GLU A 59 1.82 7.71 -8.87
N VAL A 60 2.56 8.17 -9.87
CA VAL A 60 2.17 8.17 -11.28
C VAL A 60 3.25 7.46 -12.07
N ALA A 61 2.89 6.46 -12.87
CA ALA A 61 3.82 5.71 -13.69
C ALA A 61 3.35 5.62 -15.14
N CYS A 62 4.31 5.56 -16.07
CA CYS A 62 4.06 5.35 -17.48
C CYS A 62 5.10 4.37 -18.05
N TYR A 63 4.59 3.37 -18.77
CA TYR A 63 5.38 2.30 -19.39
C TYR A 63 5.05 2.12 -20.88
N GLY A 64 4.14 2.94 -21.42
CA GLY A 64 3.54 2.73 -22.74
C GLY A 64 4.39 3.24 -23.91
N PHE A 65 5.46 4.00 -23.64
CA PHE A 65 6.28 4.63 -24.67
C PHE A 65 7.64 3.94 -24.81
N PRO A 66 8.25 3.96 -26.01
CA PRO A 66 9.53 3.30 -26.26
C PRO A 66 10.71 4.00 -25.58
N ASN A 67 10.58 5.28 -25.20
CA ASN A 67 11.65 6.05 -24.57
C ASN A 67 11.23 6.57 -23.18
N ARG A 68 12.15 6.48 -22.23
CA ARG A 68 12.02 7.01 -20.87
C ARG A 68 11.68 8.49 -20.80
N ALA A 69 12.16 9.30 -21.75
CA ALA A 69 11.84 10.71 -21.80
C ALA A 69 10.34 10.92 -22.07
N GLU A 70 9.76 10.16 -22.98
CA GLU A 70 8.34 10.21 -23.32
C GLU A 70 7.47 9.69 -22.18
N ASN A 71 7.87 8.57 -21.55
CA ASN A 71 7.18 8.05 -20.37
C ASN A 71 7.16 9.09 -19.23
N LEU A 72 8.31 9.69 -18.90
CA LEU A 72 8.39 10.74 -17.87
C LEU A 72 7.52 11.95 -18.23
N ARG A 73 7.49 12.32 -19.52
CA ARG A 73 6.65 13.42 -20.00
C ARG A 73 5.17 13.13 -19.80
N GLN A 74 4.72 11.89 -19.99
CA GLN A 74 3.33 11.54 -19.69
C GLN A 74 3.02 11.60 -18.20
N CYS A 75 3.94 11.19 -17.32
CA CYS A 75 3.78 11.35 -15.89
C CYS A 75 3.59 12.84 -15.53
N PHE A 76 4.46 13.71 -16.05
CA PHE A 76 4.33 15.16 -15.88
C PHE A 76 2.97 15.69 -16.35
N LEU A 77 2.54 15.33 -17.57
CA LEU A 77 1.27 15.82 -18.13
C LEU A 77 0.06 15.39 -17.29
N LEU A 78 0.10 14.20 -16.68
CA LEU A 78 -0.94 13.79 -15.75
C LEU A 78 -0.88 14.61 -14.45
N LEU A 79 0.30 14.77 -13.84
CA LEU A 79 0.46 15.58 -12.63
C LEU A 79 -0.05 17.01 -12.82
N GLU A 80 0.29 17.64 -13.95
CA GLU A 80 -0.19 18.98 -14.27
C GLU A 80 -1.71 19.04 -14.42
N ARG A 81 -2.32 18.02 -15.05
CA ARG A 81 -3.78 17.93 -15.16
C ARG A 81 -4.45 17.74 -13.80
N LEU A 82 -3.88 16.92 -12.93
CA LEU A 82 -4.42 16.68 -11.58
C LEU A 82 -4.35 17.95 -10.73
N ARG A 83 -3.22 18.67 -10.79
CA ARG A 83 -3.06 19.96 -10.14
C ARG A 83 -4.13 20.97 -10.60
N ILE A 84 -4.31 21.11 -11.93
CA ILE A 84 -5.33 22.00 -12.50
C ILE A 84 -6.74 21.55 -12.07
N ALA A 85 -7.04 20.26 -12.14
CA ALA A 85 -8.34 19.72 -11.76
C ALA A 85 -8.69 20.06 -10.30
N GLU A 86 -7.73 19.92 -9.37
CA GLU A 86 -7.95 20.30 -7.97
C GLU A 86 -8.13 21.79 -7.75
N GLN A 87 -7.44 22.64 -8.51
CA GLN A 87 -7.69 24.09 -8.47
C GLN A 87 -9.13 24.44 -8.86
N HIS A 88 -9.78 23.57 -9.65
CA HIS A 88 -11.19 23.69 -10.01
C HIS A 88 -12.12 22.86 -9.11
N GLY A 89 -11.62 22.35 -7.97
CA GLY A 89 -12.42 21.60 -6.99
C GLY A 89 -12.69 20.15 -7.34
N VAL A 90 -12.05 19.60 -8.39
CA VAL A 90 -12.18 18.17 -8.73
C VAL A 90 -11.42 17.34 -7.72
N GLN A 91 -12.10 16.36 -7.15
CA GLN A 91 -11.50 15.30 -6.34
C GLN A 91 -11.38 14.03 -7.18
N TYR A 92 -10.27 13.32 -7.02
CA TYR A 92 -10.05 12.02 -7.67
C TYR A 92 -9.57 11.01 -6.64
N GLN A 93 -9.91 9.75 -6.84
CA GLN A 93 -9.48 8.62 -6.01
C GLN A 93 -8.82 7.57 -6.92
N GLY A 94 -7.79 6.88 -6.42
CA GLY A 94 -7.23 5.71 -7.10
C GLY A 94 -6.07 5.95 -8.06
N LEU A 95 -5.22 6.97 -7.85
CA LEU A 95 -3.96 7.10 -8.60
C LEU A 95 -2.96 5.96 -8.34
N THR A 96 -3.20 5.11 -7.34
CA THR A 96 -2.39 3.93 -7.08
C THR A 96 -2.75 2.82 -8.06
N PHE A 97 -1.86 2.54 -9.02
CA PHE A 97 -1.97 1.36 -9.89
C PHE A 97 -2.01 0.08 -9.02
N THR A 98 -3.02 -0.75 -9.30
CA THR A 98 -3.42 -1.98 -8.60
C THR A 98 -2.44 -3.15 -8.70
N LYS A 99 -1.17 -2.93 -9.04
CA LYS A 99 -0.18 -4.03 -9.15
C LYS A 99 0.58 -4.28 -7.84
N ASP A 100 0.83 -3.25 -7.03
CA ASP A 100 1.52 -3.36 -5.72
C ASP A 100 0.60 -3.16 -4.50
N LEU A 101 -0.66 -2.75 -4.73
CA LEU A 101 -1.65 -2.64 -3.66
C LEU A 101 -2.25 -4.01 -3.26
N ALA A 102 -2.26 -5.00 -4.17
CA ALA A 102 -2.79 -6.33 -3.87
C ALA A 102 -1.93 -7.11 -2.86
N THR A 103 -0.61 -6.95 -2.91
CA THR A 103 0.32 -7.59 -1.97
C THR A 103 0.36 -6.82 -0.65
N THR A 104 0.59 -5.50 -0.69
CA THR A 104 0.74 -4.70 0.53
C THR A 104 -0.56 -4.56 1.32
N THR A 105 -1.71 -4.26 0.69
CA THR A 105 -2.98 -4.14 1.44
C THR A 105 -3.47 -5.49 1.93
N GLY A 106 -3.26 -6.57 1.17
CA GLY A 106 -3.61 -7.93 1.60
C GLY A 106 -2.78 -8.41 2.78
N GLU A 107 -1.47 -8.13 2.79
CA GLU A 107 -0.57 -8.47 3.90
C GLU A 107 -0.76 -7.55 5.11
N VAL A 108 -0.94 -6.26 4.91
CA VAL A 108 -1.21 -5.29 5.99
C VAL A 108 -2.57 -5.58 6.63
N ALA A 109 -3.64 -5.80 5.85
CA ALA A 109 -4.94 -6.17 6.38
C ALA A 109 -4.93 -7.55 7.07
N ARG A 110 -4.18 -8.53 6.53
CA ARG A 110 -3.96 -9.81 7.22
C ARG A 110 -3.21 -9.63 8.53
N ARG A 111 -2.17 -8.79 8.56
CA ARG A 111 -1.37 -8.52 9.75
C ARG A 111 -2.17 -7.75 10.80
N GLU A 112 -2.98 -6.78 10.39
CA GLU A 112 -3.91 -6.04 11.27
C GLU A 112 -4.98 -6.98 11.84
N SER A 113 -5.62 -7.80 10.99
CA SER A 113 -6.60 -8.81 11.43
C SER A 113 -5.98 -9.85 12.37
N LEU A 114 -4.70 -10.18 12.19
CA LEU A 114 -3.96 -11.10 13.05
C LEU A 114 -3.60 -10.44 14.39
N MET A 115 -3.20 -9.17 14.39
CA MET A 115 -2.97 -8.40 15.62
C MET A 115 -4.26 -8.20 16.43
N ASP A 116 -5.38 -7.89 15.77
CA ASP A 116 -6.70 -7.81 16.41
C ASP A 116 -7.11 -9.17 17.02
N ALA A 117 -6.85 -10.27 16.33
CA ALA A 117 -7.10 -11.61 16.87
C ALA A 117 -6.28 -11.89 18.14
N TYR A 118 -5.01 -11.49 18.17
CA TYR A 118 -4.14 -11.59 19.35
C TYR A 118 -4.67 -10.74 20.52
N ASP A 119 -5.16 -9.53 20.25
CA ASP A 119 -5.77 -8.65 21.24
C ASP A 119 -7.07 -9.23 21.83
N ILE A 120 -7.96 -9.76 20.97
CA ILE A 120 -9.19 -10.44 21.39
C ILE A 120 -8.89 -11.62 22.32
N LEU A 121 -7.88 -12.44 21.99
CA LEU A 121 -7.44 -13.52 22.87
C LEU A 121 -6.65 -13.02 24.07
N GLY A 122 -6.11 -11.80 24.05
CA GLY A 122 -5.28 -11.23 25.11
C GLY A 122 -3.95 -11.95 25.25
N VAL A 123 -3.37 -12.37 24.12
CA VAL A 123 -2.10 -13.12 24.05
C VAL A 123 -1.18 -12.46 23.04
N SER A 124 0.12 -12.55 23.25
CA SER A 124 1.15 -11.99 22.39
C SER A 124 1.39 -12.87 21.15
N PRO A 125 1.79 -12.28 20.00
CA PRO A 125 2.30 -13.03 18.86
C PRO A 125 3.56 -13.85 19.15
N ASP A 126 4.23 -13.65 20.28
CA ASP A 126 5.38 -14.45 20.75
C ASP A 126 4.99 -15.58 21.72
N ASP A 127 3.76 -15.55 22.26
CA ASP A 127 3.34 -16.54 23.26
C ASP A 127 3.25 -17.96 22.70
N PRO A 128 3.54 -19.01 23.47
CA PRO A 128 3.50 -20.38 22.99
C PRO A 128 2.08 -20.81 22.60
N ILE A 129 1.95 -21.64 21.56
CA ILE A 129 0.66 -22.16 21.07
C ILE A 129 -0.16 -22.82 22.18
N ALA A 130 0.51 -23.51 23.11
CA ALA A 130 -0.13 -24.12 24.27
C ALA A 130 -0.86 -23.09 25.15
N LEU A 131 -0.28 -21.90 25.36
CA LEU A 131 -0.90 -20.82 26.12
C LEU A 131 -2.10 -20.25 25.37
N VAL A 132 -1.99 -20.06 24.05
CA VAL A 132 -3.12 -19.59 23.22
C VAL A 132 -4.32 -20.54 23.31
N LYS A 133 -4.09 -21.86 23.27
CA LYS A 133 -5.14 -22.89 23.43
C LYS A 133 -5.78 -22.86 24.81
N ASP A 134 -4.97 -22.71 25.86
CA ASP A 134 -5.45 -22.64 27.24
C ASP A 134 -6.32 -21.39 27.48
N VAL A 135 -5.84 -20.22 27.05
CA VAL A 135 -6.56 -18.95 27.18
C VAL A 135 -7.88 -18.98 26.41
N PHE A 136 -7.87 -19.53 25.19
CA PHE A 136 -9.10 -19.75 24.42
C PHE A 136 -10.09 -20.63 25.18
N ARG A 137 -9.67 -21.80 25.68
CA ARG A 137 -10.55 -22.71 26.43
C ARG A 137 -11.20 -22.02 27.64
N ARG A 138 -10.41 -21.25 28.41
CA ARG A 138 -10.91 -20.50 29.57
C ARG A 138 -11.92 -19.43 29.17
N LYS A 139 -11.62 -18.62 28.15
CA LYS A 139 -12.53 -17.57 27.65
C LYS A 139 -13.79 -18.15 27.01
N SER A 140 -13.69 -19.29 26.31
CA SER A 140 -14.83 -19.96 25.67
C SER A 140 -15.82 -20.50 26.70
N MET A 141 -15.36 -21.00 27.84
CA MET A 141 -16.24 -21.40 28.93
C MET A 141 -16.94 -20.22 29.59
N TYR A 142 -16.32 -19.03 29.60
CA TYR A 142 -16.88 -17.82 30.18
C TYR A 142 -17.90 -17.15 29.26
N TYR A 143 -17.64 -17.09 27.96
CA TYR A 143 -18.52 -16.47 26.97
C TYR A 143 -19.54 -17.43 26.35
N HIS A 144 -19.64 -18.67 26.84
CA HIS A 144 -20.57 -19.66 26.29
C HIS A 144 -22.03 -19.19 26.42
N PRO A 145 -22.85 -19.25 25.35
CA PRO A 145 -24.25 -18.81 25.39
C PRO A 145 -25.07 -19.55 26.45
N ASP A 146 -24.87 -20.86 26.62
CA ASP A 146 -25.52 -21.66 27.67
C ASP A 146 -25.11 -21.29 29.11
N LYS A 147 -24.06 -20.48 29.28
CA LYS A 147 -23.57 -20.03 30.60
C LYS A 147 -23.83 -18.54 30.85
N GLY A 148 -24.69 -17.92 30.05
CA GLY A 148 -25.04 -16.50 30.16
C GLY A 148 -24.11 -15.55 29.41
N GLY A 149 -23.23 -16.08 28.55
CA GLY A 149 -22.42 -15.28 27.62
C GLY A 149 -23.21 -14.83 26.39
N THR A 150 -22.68 -13.86 25.65
CA THR A 150 -23.30 -13.39 24.40
C THR A 150 -22.73 -14.14 23.20
N ASP A 151 -23.63 -14.63 22.33
CA ASP A 151 -23.29 -15.33 21.08
C ASP A 151 -22.29 -14.56 20.21
N ASP A 152 -22.43 -13.23 20.14
CA ASP A 152 -21.51 -12.36 19.39
C ASP A 152 -20.06 -12.39 19.93
N LYS A 153 -19.87 -12.37 21.25
CA LYS A 153 -18.54 -12.45 21.88
C LYS A 153 -17.92 -13.83 21.68
N PHE A 154 -18.73 -14.88 21.77
CA PHE A 154 -18.28 -16.25 21.53
C PHE A 154 -17.83 -16.44 20.07
N LYS A 155 -18.59 -15.94 19.10
CA LYS A 155 -18.22 -15.97 17.67
C LYS A 155 -16.93 -15.22 17.37
N ARG A 156 -16.75 -14.02 17.94
CA ARG A 156 -15.50 -13.24 17.79
C ARG A 156 -14.29 -13.98 18.35
N LEU A 157 -14.43 -14.56 19.54
CA LEU A 157 -13.37 -15.34 20.17
C LEU A 157 -12.96 -16.56 19.31
N ASN A 158 -13.94 -17.31 18.79
CA ASN A 158 -13.68 -18.45 17.91
C ASN A 158 -12.96 -18.03 16.62
N LYS A 159 -13.42 -16.96 15.96
CA LYS A 159 -12.82 -16.45 14.73
C LYS A 159 -11.38 -16.00 14.94
N ALA A 160 -11.10 -15.30 16.04
CA ALA A 160 -9.75 -14.89 16.40
C ALA A 160 -8.82 -16.08 16.64
N TYR A 161 -9.28 -17.10 17.38
CA TYR A 161 -8.50 -18.31 17.63
C TYR A 161 -8.18 -19.07 16.34
N GLU A 162 -9.17 -19.25 15.46
CA GLU A 162 -8.98 -19.93 14.17
C GLU A 162 -7.94 -19.19 13.30
N LEU A 163 -8.01 -17.86 13.25
CA LEU A 163 -7.11 -17.03 12.46
C LEU A 163 -5.65 -17.14 12.96
N ILE A 164 -5.43 -17.11 14.27
CA ILE A 164 -4.10 -17.32 14.88
C ILE A 164 -3.57 -18.72 14.57
N MET A 165 -4.40 -19.76 14.76
CA MET A 165 -3.99 -21.15 14.54
C MET A 165 -3.67 -21.42 13.07
N LYS A 166 -4.43 -20.85 12.14
CA LYS A 166 -4.16 -20.95 10.70
C LYS A 166 -2.83 -20.29 10.32
N SER A 167 -2.54 -19.12 10.91
CA SER A 167 -1.29 -18.40 10.69
C SER A 167 -0.07 -19.14 11.26
N ARG A 168 -0.22 -19.83 12.40
CA ARG A 168 0.89 -20.52 13.10
C ARG A 168 1.05 -21.99 12.71
N GLY A 169 -0.01 -22.63 12.22
CA GLY A 169 -0.03 -24.05 11.81
C GLY A 169 0.30 -24.31 10.34
N SER A 170 0.64 -23.28 9.57
CA SER A 170 1.08 -23.39 8.16
C SER A 170 2.62 -23.37 8.02
N GLN A 171 3.37 -23.77 9.06
CA GLN A 171 4.81 -24.03 9.00
C GLN A 171 5.08 -25.53 9.02
#